data_AF-A0A8T2X4E0-F1
#
_entry.id   AF-A0A8T2X4E0-F1
#
_cell.length_a   1.000
_cell.length_b   1.000
_cell.length_c   1.000
_cell.angle_alpha   90.00
_cell.angle_beta   90.00
_cell.angle_gamma   90.00
#
_symmetry.space_group_name_H-M   'P 1'
#
loop_
_entity.id
_entity.type
_entity.pdbx_description
1 polymer ?
#
loop_
_entity_poly.entity_id
_entity_poly.type
_entity_poly.pdbx_seq_one_letter_code
_entity_poly.pdbx_strand_id
1 'polypeptide(L)' 'MDECGQVWTFRCTIRKKNNPKPVISKDWSKFVSSKDLAVGDKITFSKLENKVGCAFYKIEVKKPVKLFGVNV' A
#
# COMPACT_ATOMS: atom_id res chain seq x y z
N MET A 1 3.66 0.59 -9.24
CA MET A 1 2.51 1.16 -9.95
C MET A 1 1.25 0.43 -9.51
N ASP A 2 0.12 1.12 -9.47
CA ASP A 2 -1.18 0.52 -9.21
C ASP A 2 -1.80 -0.05 -10.50
N GLU A 3 -3.04 -0.56 -10.41
CA GLU A 3 -3.76 -1.10 -11.56
C GLU A 3 -4.04 -0.08 -12.70
N CYS A 4 -3.98 1.22 -12.41
CA CYS A 4 -4.15 2.28 -13.41
C CYS A 4 -2.82 2.73 -14.03
N GLY A 5 -1.70 2.10 -13.66
CA GLY A 5 -0.36 2.50 -14.10
C GLY A 5 0.20 3.71 -13.34
N GLN A 6 -0.50 4.25 -12.33
CA GLN A 6 -0.01 5.37 -11.55
C GLN A 6 1.16 4.92 -10.66
N VAL A 7 2.24 5.69 -10.67
CA VAL A 7 3.40 5.48 -9.81
C VAL A 7 3.20 6.23 -8.50
N TRP A 8 3.37 5.50 -7.39
CA TRP A 8 3.28 6.04 -6.04
C TRP A 8 4.66 5.95 -5.37
N THR A 9 5.15 7.09 -4.88
CA THR A 9 6.41 7.17 -4.16
C THR A 9 6.13 7.25 -2.66
N PHE A 10 6.59 6.26 -1.92
CA PHE A 10 6.44 6.22 -0.48
C PHE A 10 7.76 6.42 0.23
N ARG A 11 7.72 7.04 1.41
CA ARG A 11 8.84 6.99 2.34
C ARG A 11 8.67 5.83 3.32
N CYS A 12 9.49 4.80 3.16
CA CYS A 12 9.61 3.68 4.09
C CYS A 12 10.71 3.96 5.13
N THR A 13 10.39 3.85 6.42
CA THR A 13 11.34 4.06 7.52
C THR A 13 11.17 2.96 8.57
N ILE A 14 12.19 2.74 9.39
CA ILE A 14 12.09 1.91 10.60
C ILE A 14 12.10 2.85 11.80
N ARG A 15 11.08 2.78 12.65
CA ARG A 15 11.06 3.54 13.92
C ARG A 15 12.22 3.09 14.79
N LYS A 16 12.98 4.02 15.38
CA LYS A 16 14.24 3.70 16.07
C LYS A 16 14.11 3.40 17.57
N LYS A 17 13.06 3.87 18.24
CA LYS A 17 12.94 3.81 19.71
C LYS A 17 11.87 2.83 20.18
N ASN A 18 12.15 2.13 21.27
CA ASN A 18 11.27 1.26 22.07
C ASN A 18 10.55 0.10 21.37
N ASN A 19 10.50 0.01 20.05
CA ASN A 19 10.05 -1.16 19.28
C ASN A 19 10.29 -0.90 17.78
N PRO A 20 11.39 -1.39 17.18
CA PRO A 20 11.66 -1.20 15.77
C PRO A 20 10.56 -1.78 14.89
N LYS A 21 9.80 -0.91 14.22
CA LYS A 21 8.71 -1.31 13.33
C LYS A 21 8.83 -0.57 11.99
N PRO A 22 8.70 -1.27 10.85
CA PRO A 22 8.64 -0.61 9.55
C PRO A 22 7.37 0.23 9.43
N VAL A 23 7.49 1.39 8.79
CA VAL A 23 6.42 2.36 8.59
C VAL A 23 6.51 2.96 7.19
N ILE A 24 5.39 2.93 6.48
CA ILE A 24 5.14 3.77 5.31
C ILE A 24 4.62 5.12 5.85
N SER A 25 5.34 6.20 5.57
CA SER A 25 5.11 7.50 6.19
C SER A 25 4.65 8.54 5.18
N LYS A 26 5.60 9.19 4.50
CA LYS A 26 5.32 10.27 3.55
C LYS A 26 4.49 9.75 2.38
N ASP A 27 3.51 10.58 1.97
CA ASP A 27 2.61 10.37 0.84
C ASP A 27 1.66 9.16 0.97
N TRP A 28 1.69 8.45 2.11
CA TRP A 28 0.71 7.40 2.43
C TRP A 28 -0.71 7.94 2.50
N SER A 29 -0.94 9.07 3.18
CA SER A 29 -2.29 9.66 3.29
C SER A 29 -2.85 10.07 1.93
N LYS A 30 -2.02 10.57 1.02
CA LYS A 30 -2.43 10.91 -0.35
C LYS A 30 -2.88 9.69 -1.13
N PHE A 31 -2.15 8.58 -1.00
CA PHE A 31 -2.54 7.30 -1.60
C PHE A 31 -3.89 6.81 -1.03
N VAL A 32 -4.05 6.84 0.30
CA VAL A 32 -5.29 6.46 0.99
C VAL A 32 -6.48 7.27 0.49
N SER A 33 -6.35 8.60 0.42
CA SER A 33 -7.41 9.47 -0.08
C SER A 33 -7.71 9.25 -1.56
N SER A 34 -6.68 9.09 -2.40
CA SER A 34 -6.85 8.90 -3.85
C SER A 34 -7.50 7.56 -4.20
N LYS A 35 -7.30 6.52 -3.39
CA LYS A 35 -7.87 5.19 -3.59
C LYS A 35 -9.15 4.97 -2.78
N ASP A 36 -9.62 5.99 -2.07
CA ASP A 36 -10.79 5.94 -1.20
C ASP A 36 -10.72 4.73 -0.24
N LEU A 37 -9.59 4.59 0.45
CA LEU A 37 -9.34 3.44 1.30
C LEU A 37 -9.96 3.64 2.68
N ALA A 38 -10.65 2.60 3.15
CA ALA A 38 -11.24 2.55 4.48
C ALA A 38 -10.61 1.43 5.32
N VAL A 39 -10.87 1.47 6.62
CA VAL A 39 -10.51 0.38 7.53
C VAL A 39 -11.18 -0.91 7.06
N GLY A 40 -10.38 -1.96 6.86
CA GLY A 40 -10.81 -3.27 6.35
C GLY A 40 -10.39 -3.54 4.91
N ASP A 41 -10.04 -2.51 4.14
CA ASP A 41 -9.45 -2.68 2.81
C ASP A 41 -8.07 -3.32 2.91
N LYS A 42 -7.74 -4.16 1.93
CA LYS A 42 -6.46 -4.86 1.84
C LYS A 42 -5.63 -4.28 0.71
N ILE A 43 -4.35 -4.07 0.97
CA ILE A 43 -3.38 -3.55 0.00
C ILE A 43 -2.25 -4.56 -0.10
N THR A 44 -1.94 -4.99 -1.32
CA THR A 44 -0.85 -5.94 -1.61
C THR A 44 0.25 -5.22 -2.36
N PHE A 45 1.49 -5.37 -1.90
CA PHE A 45 2.70 -4.89 -2.58
C PHE A 45 3.49 -6.09 -3.11
N SER A 46 3.49 -6.29 -4.42
CA SER A 46 4.21 -7.38 -5.08
C SER A 46 5.49 -6.83 -5.72
N LYS A 47 6.64 -7.31 -5.29
CA LYS A 47 7.93 -6.92 -5.89
C LYS A 47 7.97 -7.41 -7.33
N LEU A 48 8.31 -6.52 -8.25
CA LEU A 48 8.60 -6.87 -9.63
C LEU A 48 10.10 -7.21 -9.71
N GLU A 49 10.42 -8.37 -10.29
CA GLU A 49 11.80 -8.68 -10.63
C GLU A 49 12.26 -7.70 -11.69
N ASN A 50 13.29 -6.92 -11.39
CA ASN A 50 13.91 -6.05 -12.37
C ASN A 50 15.43 -6.15 -12.22
N LYS A 51 16.13 -6.24 -13.36
CA LYS A 51 17.60 -6.41 -13.41
C LYS A 51 18.35 -5.14 -12.99
N VAL A 52 17.64 -4.03 -12.82
CA VAL A 52 18.17 -2.72 -12.43
C VAL A 52 17.90 -2.53 -10.94
N GLY A 53 18.91 -2.14 -10.15
CA GLY A 53 18.91 -2.16 -8.67
C GLY A 53 17.84 -1.33 -7.94
N CYS A 54 16.86 -0.75 -8.65
CA CYS A 54 15.69 -0.10 -8.06
C CYS A 54 14.56 -1.12 -7.90
N ALA A 55 14.10 -1.34 -6.67
CA ALA A 55 12.95 -2.20 -6.40
C ALA A 55 11.65 -1.51 -6.86
N PHE A 56 11.03 -2.05 -7.91
CA PHE A 56 9.69 -1.66 -8.34
C PHE A 56 8.65 -2.59 -7.73
N TYR A 57 7.51 -2.05 -7.34
CA TYR A 57 6.40 -2.81 -6.76
C TYR A 57 5.12 -2.57 -7.55
N LYS A 58 4.35 -3.63 -7.79
CA LYS A 58 2.94 -3.54 -8.15
C LYS A 58 2.11 -3.38 -6.89
N ILE A 59 1.11 -2.50 -6.93
CA ILE A 59 0.18 -2.24 -5.83
C ILE A 59 -1.20 -2.69 -6.28
N GLU A 60 -1.87 -3.47 -5.45
CA GLU A 60 -3.24 -3.91 -5.67
C GLU A 60 -4.09 -3.59 -4.45
N VAL A 61 -5.28 -3.03 -4.68
CA VAL A 61 -6.26 -2.75 -3.62
C VAL A 61 -7.42 -3.73 -3.74
N LYS A 62 -7.76 -4.39 -2.64
CA LYS A 62 -8.93 -5.27 -2.53
C LYS A 62 -9.86 -4.75 -1.44
N LYS A 63 -11.03 -4.26 -1.85
CA LYS A 63 -12.11 -3.88 -0.93
C LYS A 63 -12.89 -5.14 -0.49
N PRO A 64 -13.29 -5.26 0.78
CA PRO A 64 -14.11 -6.37 1.24
C PRO A 64 -15.49 -6.30 0.59
N VAL A 65 -16.03 -7.47 0.19
CA VAL A 65 -17.40 -7.55 -0.29
C VAL A 65 -18.32 -7.55 0.92
N LYS A 66 -19.29 -6.63 0.94
CA LYS A 66 -20.32 -6.61 1.98
C LYS A 66 -21.59 -7.22 1.42
N LEU A 67 -21.99 -8.36 1.95
CA LEU A 67 -23.33 -8.92 1.74
C LEU A 67 -24.13 -8.67 3.00
N PHE A 68 -25.22 -7.89 2.86
CA PHE A 68 -26.11 -7.53 3.98
C PHE A 68 -25.38 -6.87 5.17
N GLY A 69 -24.36 -6.04 4.89
CA GLY A 69 -23.59 -5.34 5.93
C GLY A 69 -22.53 -6.19 6.62
N VAL A 70 -22.42 -7.48 6.28
CA VAL A 70 -21.39 -8.39 6.78
C VAL A 70 -20.30 -8.54 5.72
N ASN A 71 -19.03 -8.46 6.13
CA ASN A 71 -17.90 -8.75 5.24
C ASN A 71 -17.89 -10.26 4.93
N VAL A 72 -17.91 -10.62 3.65
CA VAL A 72 -17.83 -12.01 3.15
C VAL A 72 -16.51 -12.24 2.42
#